data_AF-A0A650A6H0-F1
#
_entry.id   AF-A0A650A6H0-F1
#
_cell.length_a   1.000
_cell.length_b   1.000
_cell.length_c   1.000
_cell.angle_alpha   90.00
_cell.angle_beta   90.00
_cell.angle_gamma   90.00
#
_symmetry.space_group_name_H-M   'P 1'
#
loop_
_entity.id
_entity.type
_entity.pdbx_description
1 polymer ?
#
loop_
_entity_poly.entity_id
_entity_poly.type
_entity_poly.pdbx_seq_one_letter_code
_entity_poly.pdbx_strand_id
1 'polypeptide(L)'
;MADLKIPDNALTASDVNSEALTNAHLAILWAITLWYNGVGIQHESQVLHLSHTKPPSLQTLLGCSDAEWKNVYKPAFEDLKMEDGVAEKTILRRKVPWAPTGELLDLTADLFSDPLESIVVPHSAFNPSKGHIGDPLESLPHRTGVEQALSWLDDAGYQWKLYPGKAGHKRPDVGVWPLHSDATDGMLGSHIEMISAHHNKQMYIKKYAMFTKFARDSLWIFENRKAAADTINHLSETNLSGYMQDECPSCRIDNTPLRNTENYSIQTLNRYLEQSREKPELTCTGLDYLQTITGIHQKRDIDYIRRPVTIWNSSTDEIELVGPLGQTASITIDELNAGAQLRMGMLQSHV
;
A
#
# COMPACT_ATOMS: atom_id res chain seq x y z
N MET A 1 31.35 4.12 -3.46
CA MET A 1 30.35 4.62 -2.51
C MET A 1 29.32 5.31 -3.36
N ALA A 2 28.08 4.83 -3.32
CA ALA A 2 27.05 5.33 -4.21
C ALA A 2 26.42 6.57 -3.56
N ASP A 3 26.75 7.74 -4.11
CA ASP A 3 25.87 8.88 -4.00
C ASP A 3 24.57 8.44 -4.69
N LEU A 4 23.52 8.29 -3.91
CA LEU A 4 22.20 7.85 -4.36
C LEU A 4 21.78 8.71 -5.55
N LYS A 5 21.81 8.17 -6.78
CA LYS A 5 21.46 8.98 -7.95
C LYS A 5 19.97 9.28 -7.93
N ILE A 6 19.68 10.57 -8.08
CA ILE A 6 18.32 11.09 -8.16
C ILE A 6 18.04 11.38 -9.64
N PRO A 7 16.82 11.13 -10.15
CA PRO A 7 16.45 11.55 -11.49
C PRO A 7 16.61 13.07 -11.69
N ASP A 8 17.25 13.49 -12.79
CA ASP A 8 17.61 14.90 -13.05
C ASP A 8 16.38 15.81 -13.19
N ASN A 9 15.26 15.22 -13.60
CA ASN A 9 13.98 15.87 -13.88
C ASN A 9 13.42 16.60 -12.64
N ALA A 10 13.82 16.18 -11.44
CA ALA A 10 13.34 16.71 -10.15
C ALA A 10 13.63 18.21 -9.96
N LEU A 11 14.64 18.75 -10.62
CA LEU A 11 14.99 20.18 -10.53
C LEU A 11 14.40 21.03 -11.66
N THR A 12 13.65 20.43 -12.60
CA THR A 12 13.08 21.12 -13.77
C THR A 12 11.56 21.30 -13.69
N ALA A 13 10.90 20.75 -12.66
CA ALA A 13 9.48 20.96 -12.40
C ALA A 13 9.21 22.43 -12.05
N SER A 14 8.39 23.13 -12.86
CA SER A 14 8.23 24.59 -12.84
C SER A 14 7.59 25.18 -11.59
N ASP A 15 7.01 24.36 -10.71
CA ASP A 15 6.20 24.79 -9.57
C ASP A 15 6.83 24.49 -8.20
N VAL A 16 7.99 23.84 -8.16
CA VAL A 16 8.72 23.59 -6.91
C VAL A 16 9.80 24.66 -6.74
N ASN A 17 9.86 25.32 -5.57
CA ASN A 17 10.93 26.26 -5.27
C ASN A 17 12.26 25.52 -5.11
N SER A 18 12.90 25.22 -6.25
CA SER A 18 14.09 24.40 -6.38
C SER A 18 15.30 24.96 -5.63
N GLU A 19 15.26 26.24 -5.24
CA GLU A 19 16.33 26.88 -4.47
C GLU A 19 16.40 26.40 -3.00
N ALA A 20 15.34 25.78 -2.47
CA ALA A 20 15.29 25.28 -1.09
C ALA A 20 15.68 23.80 -0.94
N LEU A 21 15.52 22.98 -1.99
CA LEU A 21 15.77 21.54 -1.92
C LEU A 21 17.23 21.21 -2.25
N THR A 22 17.98 20.74 -1.25
CA THR A 22 19.34 20.21 -1.46
C THR A 22 19.32 18.77 -2.01
N ASN A 23 20.45 18.29 -2.54
CA ASN A 23 20.58 16.88 -2.96
C ASN A 23 20.22 15.88 -1.83
N ALA A 24 20.51 16.22 -0.58
CA ALA A 24 20.14 15.39 0.57
C ALA A 24 18.61 15.31 0.75
N HIS A 25 17.89 16.41 0.52
CA HIS A 25 16.42 16.41 0.54
C HIS A 25 15.88 15.50 -0.56
N LEU A 26 16.36 15.70 -1.78
CA LEU A 26 15.93 14.93 -2.94
C LEU A 26 16.19 13.42 -2.77
N ALA A 27 17.33 13.03 -2.19
CA ALA A 27 17.64 11.63 -1.91
C ALA A 27 16.67 11.00 -0.88
N ILE A 28 16.33 11.74 0.18
CA ILE A 28 15.33 11.30 1.17
C ILE A 28 13.96 11.14 0.51
N LEU A 29 13.53 12.15 -0.24
CA LEU A 29 12.25 12.15 -0.94
C LEU A 29 12.19 10.99 -1.93
N TRP A 30 13.25 10.76 -2.72
CA TRP A 30 13.32 9.67 -3.68
C TRP A 30 13.25 8.30 -3.00
N ALA A 31 14.01 8.07 -1.93
CA ALA A 31 13.98 6.80 -1.19
C ALA A 31 12.60 6.52 -0.58
N ILE A 32 11.94 7.54 -0.01
CA ILE A 32 10.56 7.42 0.50
C ILE A 32 9.60 7.10 -0.65
N THR A 33 9.75 7.78 -1.79
CA THR A 33 8.89 7.63 -2.96
C THR A 33 8.97 6.24 -3.56
N LEU A 34 10.18 5.71 -3.76
CA LEU A 34 10.41 4.34 -4.21
C LEU A 34 9.78 3.32 -3.25
N TRP A 35 10.05 3.48 -1.95
CA TRP A 35 9.50 2.60 -0.92
C TRP A 35 7.98 2.59 -0.90
N TYR A 36 7.38 3.78 -0.83
CA TYR A 36 5.94 3.98 -0.74
C TYR A 36 5.25 3.37 -1.98
N ASN A 37 5.86 3.54 -3.15
CA ASN A 37 5.35 2.97 -4.39
C ASN A 37 5.62 1.47 -4.56
N GLY A 38 6.29 0.79 -3.64
CA GLY A 38 6.56 -0.65 -3.79
C GLY A 38 7.60 -0.99 -4.84
N VAL A 39 8.58 -0.11 -4.98
CA VAL A 39 9.86 -0.48 -5.57
C VAL A 39 10.71 -1.11 -4.45
N GLY A 40 11.28 -2.27 -4.73
CA GLY A 40 12.25 -2.91 -3.84
C GLY A 40 13.54 -2.09 -3.81
N ILE A 41 14.09 -1.86 -2.63
CA ILE A 41 15.38 -1.17 -2.48
C ILE A 41 16.42 -2.20 -2.08
N GLN A 42 17.39 -2.44 -2.95
CA GLN A 42 18.45 -3.40 -2.71
C GLN A 42 19.69 -2.70 -2.16
N HIS A 43 20.14 -3.18 -1.01
CA HIS A 43 21.43 -2.86 -0.39
C HIS A 43 22.21 -4.16 -0.21
N GLU A 44 23.33 -4.30 -0.92
CA GLU A 44 24.11 -5.54 -0.94
C GLU A 44 23.24 -6.76 -1.27
N SER A 45 23.11 -7.70 -0.33
CA SER A 45 22.31 -8.94 -0.45
C SER A 45 20.88 -8.79 0.07
N GLN A 46 20.52 -7.65 0.65
CA GLN A 46 19.21 -7.44 1.26
C GLN A 46 18.33 -6.61 0.32
N VAL A 47 17.14 -7.14 0.03
CA VAL A 47 16.07 -6.39 -0.64
C VAL A 47 15.07 -5.95 0.41
N LEU A 48 14.86 -4.65 0.51
CA LEU A 48 13.87 -4.03 1.35
C LEU A 48 12.62 -3.77 0.50
N HIS A 49 11.43 -4.15 0.98
CA HIS A 49 10.17 -3.84 0.29
C HIS A 49 8.99 -3.85 1.26
N LEU A 50 8.03 -2.95 1.08
CA LEU A 50 6.90 -2.80 2.00
C LEU A 50 5.99 -4.04 2.09
N SER A 51 5.98 -4.90 1.07
CA SER A 51 5.17 -6.11 1.09
C SER A 51 5.66 -7.16 2.09
N HIS A 52 6.92 -7.15 2.53
CA HIS A 52 7.47 -8.23 3.37
C HIS A 52 8.47 -7.79 4.43
N THR A 53 8.98 -6.57 4.37
CA THR A 53 9.83 -6.02 5.43
C THR A 53 9.06 -5.02 6.29
N LYS A 54 9.43 -4.93 7.57
CA LYS A 54 8.97 -3.81 8.40
C LYS A 54 9.59 -2.52 7.86
N PRO A 55 8.87 -1.38 7.86
CA PRO A 55 9.43 -0.10 7.45
C PRO A 55 10.82 0.13 8.09
N PRO A 56 11.88 0.37 7.29
CA PRO A 56 13.23 0.57 7.82
C PRO A 56 13.37 1.94 8.49
N SER A 57 14.54 2.22 9.06
CA SER A 57 14.92 3.62 9.30
C SER A 57 15.25 4.28 7.95
N LEU A 58 15.17 5.61 7.87
CA LEU A 58 15.62 6.33 6.65
C LEU A 58 17.09 6.04 6.35
N GLN A 59 17.95 5.95 7.36
CA GLN A 59 19.34 5.55 7.18
C GLN A 59 19.47 4.20 6.45
N THR A 60 18.68 3.19 6.85
CA THR A 60 18.68 1.89 6.18
C THR A 60 18.07 1.96 4.78
N LEU A 61 17.03 2.79 4.55
CA LEU A 61 16.48 3.02 3.22
C LEU A 61 17.50 3.67 2.28
N LEU A 62 18.26 4.65 2.79
CA LEU A 62 19.30 5.36 2.05
C LEU A 62 20.59 4.55 1.88
N GLY A 63 20.79 3.50 2.68
CA GLY A 63 22.03 2.71 2.66
C GLY A 63 23.26 3.47 3.16
N CYS A 64 23.09 4.52 3.97
CA CYS A 64 24.19 5.40 4.37
C CYS A 64 24.79 5.06 5.74
N SER A 65 26.07 5.39 5.90
CA SER A 65 26.78 5.21 7.17
C SER A 65 26.26 6.13 8.28
N ASP A 66 26.57 5.81 9.54
CA ASP A 66 26.21 6.67 10.69
C ASP A 66 26.75 8.10 10.54
N ALA A 67 27.95 8.23 9.96
CA ALA A 67 28.58 9.53 9.74
C ALA A 67 27.84 10.34 8.67
N GLU A 68 27.48 9.71 7.56
CA GLU A 68 26.70 10.35 6.49
C GLU A 68 25.30 10.70 6.96
N TRP A 69 24.61 9.78 7.64
CA TRP A 69 23.31 10.07 8.24
C TRP A 69 23.38 11.30 9.15
N LYS A 70 24.34 11.33 10.09
CA LYS A 70 24.45 12.42 11.06
C LYS A 70 24.78 13.77 10.41
N ASN A 71 25.67 13.80 9.42
CA ASN A 71 26.24 15.04 8.90
C ASN A 71 25.55 15.55 7.63
N VAL A 72 24.88 14.68 6.87
CA VAL A 72 24.28 15.01 5.56
C VAL A 72 22.77 14.89 5.60
N TYR A 73 22.25 13.70 5.92
CA TYR A 73 20.82 13.41 5.75
C TYR A 73 19.95 13.82 6.94
N LYS A 74 20.45 13.73 8.16
CA LYS A 74 19.68 14.08 9.36
C LYS A 74 19.26 15.55 9.36
N PRO A 75 20.14 16.54 9.05
CA PRO A 75 19.70 17.94 8.93
C PRO A 75 18.56 18.11 7.91
N ALA A 76 18.73 17.60 6.69
CA ALA A 76 17.70 17.67 5.64
C ALA A 76 16.39 16.96 6.06
N PHE A 77 16.47 15.86 6.79
CA PHE A 77 15.28 15.19 7.32
C PHE A 77 14.54 16.02 8.38
N GLU A 78 15.27 16.69 9.28
CA GLU A 78 14.63 17.58 10.27
C GLU A 78 14.00 18.80 9.58
N ASP A 79 14.60 19.31 8.50
CA ASP A 79 14.00 20.38 7.67
C ASP A 79 12.67 19.92 7.06
N LEU A 80 12.63 18.77 6.37
CA LEU A 80 11.38 18.18 5.83
C LEU A 80 10.31 17.94 6.90
N LYS A 81 10.73 17.63 8.13
CA LYS A 81 9.83 17.40 9.25
C LYS A 81 9.28 18.70 9.84
N MET A 82 10.05 19.80 9.83
CA MET A 82 9.57 21.12 10.26
C MET A 82 8.53 21.68 9.29
N GLU A 83 8.58 21.26 8.02
CA GLU A 83 7.63 21.62 6.97
C GLU A 83 6.41 20.68 6.91
N ASP A 84 6.15 19.90 7.97
CA ASP A 84 5.03 18.94 8.04
C ASP A 84 5.00 17.88 6.90
N GLY A 85 6.13 17.67 6.21
CA GLY A 85 6.23 16.67 5.14
C GLY A 85 6.18 15.21 5.63
N VAL A 86 6.51 14.96 6.90
CA VAL A 86 6.49 13.62 7.49
C VAL A 86 5.81 13.57 8.85
N ALA A 87 5.20 12.42 9.15
CA ALA A 87 4.54 12.15 10.42
C ALA A 87 5.05 10.86 11.07
N GLU A 88 4.99 10.80 12.41
CA GLU A 88 5.21 9.55 13.14
C GLU A 88 3.99 8.63 13.01
N LYS A 89 4.21 7.40 12.53
CA LYS A 89 3.20 6.32 12.52
C LYS A 89 3.74 5.07 13.20
N THR A 90 2.85 4.22 13.70
CA THR A 90 3.23 2.89 14.20
C THR A 90 2.71 1.83 13.23
N ILE A 91 3.62 1.19 12.50
CA ILE A 91 3.31 0.19 11.47
C ILE A 91 4.02 -1.11 11.85
N LEU A 92 3.31 -2.24 11.82
CA LEU A 92 3.89 -3.57 12.15
C LEU A 92 4.63 -3.62 13.50
N ARG A 93 4.08 -2.91 14.50
CA ARG A 93 4.65 -2.74 15.86
C ARG A 93 5.98 -1.97 15.89
N ARG A 94 6.31 -1.20 14.86
CA ARG A 94 7.49 -0.34 14.78
C ARG A 94 7.07 1.11 14.59
N LYS A 95 7.74 2.03 15.29
CA LYS A 95 7.63 3.47 15.05
C LYS A 95 8.36 3.84 13.76
N VAL A 96 7.69 4.62 12.92
CA VAL A 96 8.17 5.10 11.62
C VAL A 96 8.07 6.63 11.67
N PRO A 97 9.18 7.34 11.90
CA PRO A 97 9.16 8.81 12.07
C PRO A 97 9.05 9.58 10.75
N TRP A 98 9.09 8.87 9.62
CA TRP A 98 9.20 9.43 8.27
C TRP A 98 7.98 9.14 7.39
N ALA A 99 6.86 8.68 7.97
CA ALA A 99 5.71 8.33 7.14
C ALA A 99 5.23 9.58 6.38
N PRO A 100 5.13 9.52 5.04
CA PRO A 100 4.81 10.71 4.24
C PRO A 100 3.43 11.26 4.58
N THR A 101 3.32 12.59 4.68
CA THR A 101 2.04 13.29 4.75
C THR A 101 1.49 13.53 3.33
N GLY A 102 0.26 14.03 3.21
CA GLY A 102 -0.29 14.39 1.90
C GLY A 102 0.57 15.43 1.18
N GLU A 103 1.12 16.40 1.92
CA GLU A 103 1.96 17.46 1.36
C GLU A 103 3.26 16.91 0.77
N LEU A 104 3.91 15.95 1.44
CA LEU A 104 5.10 15.31 0.86
C LEU A 104 4.74 14.42 -0.33
N LEU A 105 3.61 13.72 -0.30
CA LEU A 105 3.15 12.93 -1.44
C LEU A 105 2.94 13.83 -2.67
N ASP A 106 2.22 14.94 -2.52
CA ASP A 106 2.02 15.94 -3.58
C ASP A 106 3.37 16.45 -4.11
N LEU A 107 4.31 16.83 -3.24
CA LEU A 107 5.65 17.25 -3.64
C LEU A 107 6.40 16.15 -4.42
N THR A 108 6.38 14.91 -3.94
CA THR A 108 7.06 13.80 -4.63
C THR A 108 6.41 13.45 -5.96
N ALA A 109 5.11 13.70 -6.12
CA ALA A 109 4.42 13.54 -7.39
C ALA A 109 4.90 14.57 -8.42
N ASP A 110 5.04 15.83 -8.00
CA ASP A 110 5.56 16.90 -8.85
C ASP A 110 7.03 16.65 -9.25
N LEU A 111 7.84 16.11 -8.34
CA LEU A 111 9.27 15.86 -8.57
C LEU A 111 9.54 14.59 -9.38
N PHE A 112 8.77 13.52 -9.18
CA PHE A 112 9.17 12.16 -9.58
C PHE A 112 8.13 11.36 -10.36
N SER A 113 6.99 11.93 -10.73
CA SER A 113 5.95 11.22 -11.49
C SER A 113 6.48 10.58 -12.79
N ASP A 114 7.19 11.36 -13.62
CA ASP A 114 7.77 10.89 -14.89
C ASP A 114 8.78 9.73 -14.73
N PRO A 115 9.83 9.84 -13.89
CA PRO A 115 10.75 8.72 -13.70
C PRO A 115 10.07 7.51 -13.05
N LEU A 116 9.08 7.71 -12.16
CA LEU A 116 8.31 6.61 -11.58
C LEU A 116 7.46 5.88 -12.61
N GLU A 117 6.78 6.59 -13.51
CA GLU A 117 5.96 5.99 -14.56
C GLU A 117 6.76 4.99 -15.40
N SER A 118 8.03 5.32 -15.62
CA SER A 118 8.95 4.54 -16.45
C SER A 118 9.49 3.28 -15.77
N ILE A 119 9.37 3.15 -14.44
CA ILE A 119 9.93 2.05 -13.66
C ILE A 119 8.90 1.26 -12.84
N VAL A 120 7.69 1.80 -12.68
CA VAL A 120 6.58 1.13 -12.00
C VAL A 120 5.85 0.18 -12.97
N VAL A 121 5.72 -1.09 -12.57
CA VAL A 121 5.37 -2.23 -13.45
C VAL A 121 3.90 -2.30 -13.88
N PRO A 122 3.58 -2.91 -15.05
CA PRO A 122 2.24 -3.36 -15.44
C PRO A 122 1.45 -4.11 -14.33
N HIS A 123 0.14 -3.88 -14.29
CA HIS A 123 -0.83 -4.22 -13.22
C HIS A 123 -0.81 -3.31 -11.99
N SER A 124 0.15 -2.38 -11.89
CA SER A 124 0.04 -1.28 -10.94
C SER A 124 -1.10 -0.33 -11.35
N ALA A 125 -1.72 0.24 -10.34
CA ALA A 125 -2.71 1.29 -10.46
C ALA A 125 -2.07 2.67 -10.58
N PHE A 126 -0.89 2.77 -11.22
CA PHE A 126 -0.11 4.00 -11.26
C PHE A 126 -0.88 5.10 -11.99
N ASN A 127 -0.93 6.29 -11.38
CA ASN A 127 -1.47 7.47 -12.01
C ASN A 127 -0.36 8.52 -12.15
N PRO A 128 0.10 8.80 -13.39
CA PRO A 128 1.16 9.77 -13.64
C PRO A 128 0.83 11.16 -13.10
N SER A 129 -0.44 11.60 -13.19
CA SER A 129 -0.87 12.91 -12.68
C SER A 129 -0.88 12.99 -11.15
N LYS A 130 -0.55 11.89 -10.47
CA LYS A 130 -0.54 11.77 -9.01
C LYS A 130 0.80 11.22 -8.50
N GLY A 131 1.73 10.82 -9.37
CA GLY A 131 3.04 10.28 -9.01
C GLY A 131 3.05 9.04 -8.10
N HIS A 132 1.91 8.35 -7.94
CA HIS A 132 1.77 7.25 -6.99
C HIS A 132 0.94 6.07 -7.54
N ILE A 133 1.21 4.88 -7.02
CA ILE A 133 0.38 3.68 -7.21
C ILE A 133 -0.83 3.73 -6.28
N GLY A 134 -2.04 3.68 -6.84
CA GLY A 134 -3.28 3.66 -6.05
C GLY A 134 -3.85 5.07 -5.81
N ASP A 135 -4.54 5.27 -4.68
CA ASP A 135 -5.00 6.60 -4.28
C ASP A 135 -3.86 7.37 -3.56
N PRO A 136 -3.38 8.51 -4.08
CA PRO A 136 -2.23 9.28 -3.56
C PRO A 136 -2.44 9.85 -2.16
N LEU A 137 -3.66 9.82 -1.63
CA LEU A 137 -3.96 10.24 -0.26
C LEU A 137 -3.98 9.06 0.73
N GLU A 138 -3.60 7.85 0.29
CA GLU A 138 -3.50 6.69 1.16
C GLU A 138 -2.32 6.83 2.12
N SER A 139 -2.60 6.68 3.41
CA SER A 139 -1.55 6.68 4.42
C SER A 139 -0.57 5.50 4.22
N LEU A 140 0.68 5.66 4.64
CA LEU A 140 1.67 4.57 4.62
C LEU A 140 1.18 3.23 5.24
N PRO A 141 0.42 3.21 6.35
CA PRO A 141 -0.22 1.98 6.84
C PRO A 141 -1.15 1.33 5.81
N HIS A 142 -1.98 2.11 5.12
CA HIS A 142 -2.87 1.58 4.09
C HIS A 142 -2.06 0.93 2.96
N ARG A 143 -1.08 1.66 2.41
CA ARG A 143 -0.21 1.18 1.33
C ARG A 143 0.56 -0.09 1.72
N THR A 144 1.06 -0.14 2.95
CA THR A 144 1.72 -1.35 3.52
C THR A 144 0.75 -2.53 3.59
N GLY A 145 -0.49 -2.31 4.04
CA GLY A 145 -1.50 -3.35 4.12
C GLY A 145 -1.92 -3.91 2.77
N VAL A 146 -2.10 -3.04 1.77
CA VAL A 146 -2.40 -3.43 0.39
C VAL A 146 -1.29 -4.30 -0.17
N GLU A 147 -0.03 -3.84 -0.17
CA GLU A 147 1.09 -4.62 -0.72
C GLU A 147 1.31 -5.93 0.04
N GLN A 148 0.99 -5.97 1.34
CA GLN A 148 1.00 -7.22 2.07
C GLN A 148 -0.11 -8.19 1.67
N ALA A 149 -1.29 -7.69 1.35
CA ALA A 149 -2.36 -8.50 0.80
C ALA A 149 -1.97 -9.05 -0.58
N LEU A 150 -1.40 -8.21 -1.45
CA LEU A 150 -0.97 -8.60 -2.79
C LEU A 150 0.07 -9.72 -2.75
N SER A 151 1.11 -9.57 -1.92
CA SER A 151 2.10 -10.63 -1.73
C SER A 151 1.46 -11.92 -1.23
N TRP A 152 0.54 -11.86 -0.27
CA TRP A 152 -0.14 -13.06 0.23
C TRP A 152 -1.00 -13.75 -0.83
N LEU A 153 -1.65 -12.99 -1.72
CA LEU A 153 -2.40 -13.53 -2.85
C LEU A 153 -1.49 -14.19 -3.88
N ASP A 154 -0.38 -13.53 -4.24
CA ASP A 154 0.63 -14.08 -5.16
C ASP A 154 1.22 -15.39 -4.64
N ASP A 155 1.58 -15.43 -3.35
CA ASP A 155 2.14 -16.63 -2.71
C ASP A 155 1.12 -17.79 -2.70
N ALA A 156 -0.18 -17.47 -2.64
CA ALA A 156 -1.27 -18.43 -2.74
C ALA A 156 -1.72 -18.73 -4.19
N GLY A 157 -1.06 -18.14 -5.19
CA GLY A 157 -1.32 -18.34 -6.62
C GLY A 157 -2.55 -17.59 -7.17
N TYR A 158 -3.19 -16.72 -6.38
CA TYR A 158 -4.36 -16.00 -6.85
C TYR A 158 -4.01 -14.87 -7.82
N GLN A 159 -4.84 -14.70 -8.86
CA GLN A 159 -4.79 -13.52 -9.70
C GLN A 159 -5.49 -12.35 -8.99
N TRP A 160 -4.93 -11.16 -9.12
CA TRP A 160 -5.48 -9.97 -8.49
C TRP A 160 -5.34 -8.74 -9.37
N LYS A 161 -6.06 -7.68 -8.99
CA LYS A 161 -6.01 -6.37 -9.62
C LYS A 161 -6.15 -5.32 -8.55
N LEU A 162 -5.17 -4.44 -8.53
CA LEU A 162 -5.24 -3.20 -7.78
C LEU A 162 -6.15 -2.24 -8.54
N TYR A 163 -7.11 -1.62 -7.87
CA TYR A 163 -8.03 -0.69 -8.52
C TYR A 163 -7.63 0.76 -8.22
N PRO A 164 -7.13 1.54 -9.20
CA PRO A 164 -7.20 2.99 -9.10
C PRO A 164 -8.66 3.39 -9.37
N GLY A 165 -9.40 3.77 -8.34
CA GLY A 165 -10.76 4.24 -8.52
C GLY A 165 -10.80 5.61 -9.22
N LYS A 166 -11.83 5.85 -10.05
CA LYS A 166 -12.31 7.23 -10.26
C LYS A 166 -12.81 7.75 -8.90
N ALA A 167 -12.41 8.97 -8.53
CA ALA A 167 -12.82 9.59 -7.28
C ALA A 167 -14.35 9.48 -7.08
N GLY A 168 -14.77 8.99 -5.91
CA GLY A 168 -16.19 8.88 -5.53
C GLY A 168 -16.89 7.56 -5.85
N HIS A 169 -16.27 6.61 -6.55
CA HIS A 169 -16.86 5.28 -6.75
C HIS A 169 -16.50 4.30 -5.62
N LYS A 170 -17.52 3.66 -5.04
CA LYS A 170 -17.36 2.62 -4.00
C LYS A 170 -16.77 1.36 -4.67
N ARG A 171 -15.53 0.97 -4.33
CA ARG A 171 -14.84 -0.25 -4.81
C ARG A 171 -13.87 -0.77 -3.74
N PRO A 172 -13.54 -2.08 -3.76
CA PRO A 172 -12.49 -2.63 -2.91
C PRO A 172 -11.12 -2.14 -3.36
N ASP A 173 -10.16 -2.16 -2.44
CA ASP A 173 -8.77 -1.81 -2.75
C ASP A 173 -8.11 -2.89 -3.64
N VAL A 174 -8.41 -4.17 -3.37
CA VAL A 174 -7.96 -5.30 -4.21
C VAL A 174 -9.14 -6.20 -4.57
N GLY A 175 -9.25 -6.51 -5.87
CA GLY A 175 -10.10 -7.58 -6.36
C GLY A 175 -9.30 -8.83 -6.67
N VAL A 176 -9.83 -10.00 -6.30
CA VAL A 176 -9.18 -11.31 -6.47
C VAL A 176 -9.98 -12.16 -7.45
N TRP A 177 -9.33 -12.92 -8.35
CA TRP A 177 -9.96 -13.90 -9.24
C TRP A 177 -9.53 -15.34 -8.90
N PRO A 178 -10.42 -16.34 -9.08
CA PRO A 178 -10.03 -17.74 -8.94
C PRO A 178 -8.99 -18.15 -9.98
N LEU A 179 -8.04 -19.02 -9.57
CA LEU A 179 -6.96 -19.60 -10.39
C LEU A 179 -7.41 -20.26 -11.71
N HIS A 180 -8.68 -20.67 -11.83
CA HIS A 180 -9.19 -21.46 -12.95
C HIS A 180 -10.51 -20.93 -13.53
N SER A 181 -10.78 -19.63 -13.43
CA SER A 181 -11.96 -19.09 -14.09
C SER A 181 -11.62 -18.67 -15.53
N ASP A 182 -12.18 -19.38 -16.52
CA ASP A 182 -12.33 -18.90 -17.92
C ASP A 182 -13.27 -17.68 -18.03
N ALA A 183 -13.55 -17.01 -16.91
CA ALA A 183 -14.50 -15.92 -16.83
C ALA A 183 -13.88 -14.68 -17.50
N THR A 184 -14.09 -14.58 -18.80
CA THR A 184 -14.00 -13.37 -19.63
C THR A 184 -14.95 -12.25 -19.20
N ASP A 185 -15.61 -12.38 -18.05
CA ASP A 185 -16.71 -11.51 -17.64
C ASP A 185 -16.58 -11.13 -16.15
N GLY A 186 -15.75 -10.13 -15.86
CA GLY A 186 -15.89 -9.18 -14.74
C GLY A 186 -16.04 -9.70 -13.29
N MET A 187 -15.96 -11.00 -13.04
CA MET A 187 -16.43 -11.61 -11.81
C MET A 187 -15.29 -11.87 -10.81
N LEU A 188 -14.98 -10.84 -10.01
CA LEU A 188 -14.06 -10.86 -8.86
C LEU A 188 -14.44 -11.93 -7.83
N GLY A 189 -13.67 -13.01 -7.66
CA GLY A 189 -13.88 -14.12 -6.71
C GLY A 189 -13.95 -13.72 -5.23
N SER A 190 -13.10 -12.79 -4.79
CA SER A 190 -13.10 -12.23 -3.43
C SER A 190 -12.69 -10.76 -3.44
N HIS A 191 -13.03 -10.03 -2.39
CA HIS A 191 -12.69 -8.61 -2.24
C HIS A 191 -11.84 -8.40 -1.00
N ILE A 192 -10.78 -7.60 -1.13
CA ILE A 192 -9.95 -7.17 0.00
C ILE A 192 -10.08 -5.67 0.17
N GLU A 193 -10.28 -5.27 1.42
CA GLU A 193 -10.41 -3.89 1.83
C GLU A 193 -9.41 -3.57 2.95
N MET A 194 -8.67 -2.48 2.80
CA MET A 194 -7.67 -2.01 3.75
C MET A 194 -8.16 -0.76 4.49
N ILE A 195 -8.40 -0.95 5.78
CA ILE A 195 -8.91 0.07 6.70
C ILE A 195 -7.78 0.64 7.55
N SER A 196 -7.34 1.85 7.21
CA SER A 196 -6.43 2.63 8.06
C SER A 196 -7.21 3.53 9.02
N ALA A 197 -6.56 4.11 10.03
CA ALA A 197 -7.19 5.10 10.90
C ALA A 197 -7.45 6.42 10.15
N HIS A 198 -8.37 6.44 9.19
CA HIS A 198 -8.84 7.65 8.52
C HIS A 198 -10.18 8.13 9.09
N HIS A 199 -10.41 9.44 9.07
CA HIS A 199 -11.64 10.04 9.62
C HIS A 199 -12.89 9.82 8.76
N ASN A 200 -12.75 9.27 7.55
CA ASN A 200 -13.87 9.05 6.63
C ASN A 200 -14.64 7.76 6.95
N LYS A 201 -15.21 7.67 8.16
CA LYS A 201 -16.05 6.54 8.60
C LYS A 201 -17.23 6.26 7.66
N GLN A 202 -17.67 7.30 6.94
CA GLN A 202 -18.70 7.22 5.91
C GLN A 202 -18.31 6.32 4.73
N MET A 203 -17.03 6.27 4.37
CA MET A 203 -16.55 5.37 3.32
C MET A 203 -16.70 3.90 3.72
N TYR A 204 -16.50 3.57 5.00
CA TYR A 204 -16.64 2.19 5.50
C TYR A 204 -18.05 1.66 5.33
N ILE A 205 -19.05 2.48 5.66
CA ILE A 205 -20.47 2.14 5.45
C ILE A 205 -20.73 1.88 3.98
N LYS A 206 -20.23 2.76 3.11
CA LYS A 206 -20.41 2.64 1.66
C LYS A 206 -19.77 1.35 1.11
N LYS A 207 -18.56 0.98 1.57
CA LYS A 207 -17.86 -0.25 1.17
C LYS A 207 -18.53 -1.50 1.74
N TYR A 208 -18.98 -1.47 3.00
CA TYR A 208 -19.80 -2.55 3.59
C TYR A 208 -21.09 -2.80 2.80
N ALA A 209 -21.85 -1.74 2.52
CA ALA A 209 -23.08 -1.83 1.70
C ALA A 209 -22.80 -2.49 0.35
N MET A 210 -21.70 -2.10 -0.29
CA MET A 210 -21.29 -2.67 -1.56
C MET A 210 -20.96 -4.17 -1.43
N PHE A 211 -20.18 -4.58 -0.42
CA PHE A 211 -19.86 -6.00 -0.23
C PHE A 211 -21.09 -6.85 0.03
N THR A 212 -22.10 -6.34 0.73
CA THR A 212 -23.35 -7.10 0.97
C THR A 212 -24.13 -7.41 -0.32
N LYS A 213 -23.92 -6.65 -1.39
CA LYS A 213 -24.55 -6.87 -2.70
C LYS A 213 -23.82 -7.91 -3.53
N PHE A 214 -22.58 -8.24 -3.17
CA PHE A 214 -21.80 -9.27 -3.83
C PHE A 214 -21.86 -10.54 -2.96
N ALA A 215 -22.37 -11.64 -3.50
CA ALA A 215 -22.47 -12.93 -2.79
C ALA A 215 -21.09 -13.63 -2.66
N ARG A 216 -20.05 -12.89 -2.25
CA ARG A 216 -18.65 -13.31 -2.32
C ARG A 216 -17.87 -12.90 -1.08
N ASP A 217 -16.90 -13.72 -0.72
CA ASP A 217 -16.10 -13.52 0.49
C ASP A 217 -15.37 -12.18 0.49
N SER A 218 -15.49 -11.47 1.61
CA SER A 218 -14.87 -10.19 1.89
C SER A 218 -13.82 -10.31 3.01
N LEU A 219 -12.60 -9.88 2.71
CA LEU A 219 -11.51 -9.76 3.67
C LEU A 219 -11.29 -8.29 4.02
N TRP A 220 -11.40 -7.96 5.29
CA TRP A 220 -11.12 -6.63 5.81
C TRP A 220 -9.83 -6.63 6.62
N ILE A 221 -8.86 -5.87 6.15
CA ILE A 221 -7.54 -5.73 6.76
C ILE A 221 -7.49 -4.39 7.48
N PHE A 222 -7.15 -4.40 8.76
CA PHE A 222 -7.08 -3.18 9.57
C PHE A 222 -5.65 -2.84 9.93
N GLU A 223 -5.35 -1.54 10.04
CA GLU A 223 -4.06 -1.08 10.53
C GLU A 223 -3.71 -1.72 11.89
N ASN A 224 -4.70 -1.80 12.78
CA ASN A 224 -4.55 -2.41 14.10
C ASN A 224 -5.90 -2.91 14.65
N ARG A 225 -5.83 -3.65 15.77
CA ARG A 225 -7.01 -4.24 16.44
C ARG A 225 -8.04 -3.21 16.91
N LYS A 226 -7.58 -2.01 17.30
CA LYS A 226 -8.46 -0.93 17.74
C LYS A 226 -9.28 -0.40 16.58
N ALA A 227 -8.65 -0.16 15.42
CA ALA A 227 -9.35 0.24 14.20
C ALA A 227 -10.40 -0.80 13.78
N ALA A 228 -10.10 -2.09 13.91
CA ALA A 228 -11.06 -3.16 13.65
C ALA A 228 -12.29 -3.08 14.57
N ALA A 229 -12.07 -3.04 15.88
CA ALA A 229 -13.15 -2.98 16.87
C ALA A 229 -13.96 -1.66 16.79
N ASP A 230 -13.30 -0.52 16.56
CA ASP A 230 -13.97 0.77 16.36
C ASP A 230 -14.84 0.76 15.09
N THR A 231 -14.38 0.11 14.01
CA THR A 231 -15.15 -0.04 12.77
C THR A 231 -16.35 -0.95 12.95
N ILE A 232 -16.19 -2.08 13.67
CA ILE A 232 -17.29 -2.98 14.04
C ILE A 232 -18.37 -2.25 14.82
N ASN A 233 -17.99 -1.50 15.87
CA ASN A 233 -18.95 -0.70 16.64
C ASN A 233 -19.66 0.30 15.73
N HIS A 234 -18.89 1.01 14.90
CA HIS A 234 -19.46 2.01 14.01
C HIS A 234 -20.48 1.42 13.03
N LEU A 235 -20.16 0.29 12.39
CA LEU A 235 -21.08 -0.40 11.49
C LEU A 235 -22.30 -0.94 12.24
N SER A 236 -22.12 -1.45 13.46
CA SER A 236 -23.20 -2.07 14.24
C SER A 236 -24.16 -1.08 14.92
N GLU A 237 -23.68 0.12 15.24
CA GLU A 237 -24.48 1.16 15.90
C GLU A 237 -25.15 2.12 14.91
N THR A 238 -24.57 2.28 13.71
CA THR A 238 -25.09 3.25 12.74
C THR A 238 -26.34 2.72 12.07
N ASN A 239 -27.41 3.52 12.05
CA ASN A 239 -28.55 3.24 11.18
C ASN A 239 -28.12 3.45 9.72
N LEU A 240 -28.01 2.35 8.98
CA LEU A 240 -27.46 2.35 7.62
C LEU A 240 -28.49 2.77 6.55
N SER A 241 -29.76 3.00 6.93
CA SER A 241 -30.91 3.20 6.03
C SER A 241 -30.91 4.50 5.20
N GLY A 242 -29.82 5.27 5.14
CA GLY A 242 -29.71 6.53 4.39
C GLY A 242 -28.51 6.65 3.45
N TYR A 243 -27.65 5.62 3.35
CA TYR A 243 -26.34 5.71 2.66
C TYR A 243 -26.34 5.20 1.20
N MET A 244 -27.48 4.66 0.80
CA MET A 244 -27.99 4.40 -0.54
C MET A 244 -29.51 4.60 -0.38
N GLN A 245 -30.20 5.21 -1.34
CA GLN A 245 -31.67 5.14 -1.34
C GLN A 245 -32.07 3.66 -1.23
N ASP A 246 -32.63 3.28 -0.09
CA ASP A 246 -33.33 2.03 0.22
C ASP A 246 -32.56 0.69 0.38
N GLU A 247 -31.22 0.63 0.30
CA GLU A 247 -30.52 -0.68 0.20
C GLU A 247 -29.19 -0.83 0.96
N CYS A 248 -29.09 -0.40 2.22
CA CYS A 248 -27.96 -0.82 3.06
C CYS A 248 -28.44 -1.79 4.13
N PRO A 249 -28.03 -3.08 4.11
CA PRO A 249 -28.44 -4.03 5.13
C PRO A 249 -27.86 -3.63 6.48
N SER A 250 -28.56 -3.98 7.56
CA SER A 250 -28.05 -3.79 8.91
C SER A 250 -26.73 -4.56 9.09
N CYS A 251 -25.78 -3.97 9.80
CA CYS A 251 -24.68 -4.71 10.39
C CYS A 251 -25.05 -4.93 11.86
N ARG A 252 -25.22 -6.19 12.28
CA ARG A 252 -25.48 -6.55 13.68
C ARG A 252 -24.53 -7.66 14.03
N ILE A 253 -23.58 -7.35 14.90
CA ILE A 253 -22.52 -8.28 15.30
C ILE A 253 -22.72 -8.62 16.77
N ASP A 254 -22.57 -9.89 17.12
CA ASP A 254 -22.71 -10.40 18.47
C ASP A 254 -21.74 -9.69 19.43
N ASN A 255 -22.18 -9.48 20.67
CA ASN A 255 -21.42 -8.82 21.73
C ASN A 255 -20.99 -7.36 21.44
N THR A 256 -21.63 -6.68 20.49
CA THR A 256 -21.50 -5.22 20.30
C THR A 256 -22.51 -4.45 21.17
N PRO A 257 -22.18 -3.22 21.61
CA PRO A 257 -20.95 -2.50 21.35
C PRO A 257 -19.77 -2.99 22.20
N LEU A 258 -18.60 -3.06 21.57
CA LEU A 258 -17.33 -3.45 22.17
C LEU A 258 -16.79 -2.29 23.03
N ARG A 259 -16.47 -2.54 24.31
CA ARG A 259 -15.90 -1.55 25.23
C ARG A 259 -14.40 -1.80 25.42
N ASN A 260 -13.58 -0.75 25.49
CA ASN A 260 -12.11 -0.86 25.51
C ASN A 260 -11.60 -1.57 24.24
N THR A 261 -11.79 -0.93 23.09
CA THR A 261 -11.63 -1.56 21.76
C THR A 261 -10.23 -2.11 21.49
N GLU A 262 -9.23 -1.58 22.18
CA GLU A 262 -7.87 -2.11 22.21
C GLU A 262 -7.72 -3.49 22.87
N ASN A 263 -8.65 -3.97 23.68
CA ASN A 263 -8.50 -5.24 24.40
C ASN A 263 -8.91 -6.47 23.59
N TYR A 264 -9.60 -6.29 22.47
CA TYR A 264 -10.07 -7.41 21.64
C TYR A 264 -8.98 -7.87 20.68
N SER A 265 -8.70 -9.17 20.67
CA SER A 265 -7.87 -9.79 19.64
C SER A 265 -8.67 -9.97 18.35
N ILE A 266 -7.97 -10.02 17.21
CA ILE A 266 -8.61 -10.30 15.92
C ILE A 266 -9.30 -11.66 15.90
N GLN A 267 -8.76 -12.65 16.62
CA GLN A 267 -9.41 -13.96 16.79
C GLN A 267 -10.77 -13.82 17.48
N THR A 268 -10.85 -13.02 18.55
CA THR A 268 -12.12 -12.78 19.25
C THR A 268 -13.12 -12.05 18.36
N LEU A 269 -12.68 -11.05 17.59
CA LEU A 269 -13.56 -10.33 16.68
C LEU A 269 -14.10 -11.26 15.58
N ASN A 270 -13.25 -12.09 14.97
CA ASN A 270 -13.70 -13.08 13.98
C ASN A 270 -14.69 -14.10 14.56
N ARG A 271 -14.48 -14.55 15.81
CA ARG A 271 -15.44 -15.41 16.51
C ARG A 271 -16.81 -14.75 16.65
N TYR A 272 -16.87 -13.45 16.97
CA TYR A 272 -18.14 -12.74 17.02
C TYR A 272 -18.81 -12.64 15.65
N LEU A 273 -18.05 -12.43 14.57
CA LEU A 273 -18.61 -12.44 13.21
C LEU A 273 -19.19 -13.81 12.85
N GLU A 274 -18.45 -14.88 13.13
CA GLU A 274 -18.89 -16.25 12.88
C GLU A 274 -20.19 -16.57 13.63
N GLN A 275 -20.23 -16.29 14.94
CA GLN A 275 -21.43 -16.44 15.77
C GLN A 275 -22.61 -15.61 15.27
N SER A 276 -22.33 -14.45 14.66
CA SER A 276 -23.38 -13.58 14.11
C SER A 276 -24.01 -14.16 12.84
N ARG A 277 -23.24 -14.88 12.03
CA ARG A 277 -23.76 -15.52 10.79
C ARG A 277 -24.62 -16.74 11.09
N GLU A 278 -24.44 -17.37 12.24
CA GLU A 278 -25.24 -18.52 12.69
C GLU A 278 -26.60 -18.14 13.28
N LYS A 279 -26.82 -16.85 13.57
CA LYS A 279 -28.01 -16.32 14.26
C LYS A 279 -28.90 -15.53 13.29
N PRO A 280 -30.14 -15.98 12.99
CA PRO A 280 -31.04 -15.29 12.05
C PRO A 280 -31.38 -13.84 12.41
N GLU A 281 -31.30 -13.46 13.69
CA GLU A 281 -31.58 -12.11 14.20
C GLU A 281 -30.41 -11.12 14.03
N LEU A 282 -29.22 -11.63 13.69
CA LEU A 282 -28.00 -10.87 13.42
C LEU A 282 -27.69 -10.88 11.91
N THR A 283 -26.99 -9.86 11.43
CA THR A 283 -26.73 -9.67 9.99
C THR A 283 -25.36 -9.06 9.76
N CYS A 284 -24.43 -9.75 9.12
CA CYS A 284 -23.08 -9.23 8.88
C CYS A 284 -22.47 -9.65 7.52
N THR A 285 -23.31 -9.90 6.52
CA THR A 285 -22.96 -10.53 5.22
C THR A 285 -21.94 -9.81 4.33
N GLY A 286 -21.49 -8.59 4.65
CA GLY A 286 -20.41 -7.89 3.94
C GLY A 286 -19.10 -7.79 4.73
N LEU A 287 -18.96 -8.62 5.77
CA LEU A 287 -17.83 -8.63 6.70
C LEU A 287 -17.53 -10.09 7.07
N ASP A 288 -16.86 -10.82 6.18
CA ASP A 288 -16.68 -12.27 6.35
C ASP A 288 -15.48 -12.61 7.23
N TYR A 289 -14.35 -11.93 7.00
CA TYR A 289 -13.13 -12.15 7.75
C TYR A 289 -12.37 -10.86 8.03
N LEU A 290 -11.84 -10.76 9.24
CA LEU A 290 -11.00 -9.64 9.68
C LEU A 290 -9.56 -10.07 9.86
N GLN A 291 -8.64 -9.20 9.45
CA GLN A 291 -7.23 -9.34 9.76
C GLN A 291 -6.61 -7.99 10.11
N THR A 292 -5.41 -7.99 10.71
CA THR A 292 -4.58 -6.77 10.78
C THR A 292 -3.39 -6.87 9.86
N ILE A 293 -2.82 -5.74 9.44
CA ILE A 293 -1.54 -5.72 8.71
C ILE A 293 -0.49 -6.57 9.45
N THR A 294 -0.42 -6.41 10.78
CA THR A 294 0.52 -7.21 11.59
C THR A 294 0.19 -8.70 11.57
N GLY A 295 -1.09 -9.07 11.59
CA GLY A 295 -1.52 -10.46 11.51
C GLY A 295 -1.20 -11.11 10.17
N ILE A 296 -1.32 -10.39 9.06
CA ILE A 296 -0.88 -10.87 7.74
C ILE A 296 0.63 -11.07 7.74
N HIS A 297 1.37 -10.04 8.15
CA HIS A 297 2.84 -10.09 8.20
C HIS A 297 3.38 -11.28 9.01
N GLN A 298 2.76 -11.58 10.16
CA GLN A 298 3.22 -12.63 11.07
C GLN A 298 2.81 -14.05 10.67
N LYS A 299 1.77 -14.21 9.85
CA LYS A 299 1.29 -15.52 9.40
C LYS A 299 2.08 -16.09 8.23
N ARG A 300 3.00 -15.32 7.66
CA ARG A 300 3.84 -15.81 6.57
C ARG A 300 4.91 -16.74 7.12
N ASP A 301 4.88 -17.98 6.65
CA ASP A 301 6.08 -18.82 6.66
C ASP A 301 7.13 -18.16 5.76
N ILE A 302 8.38 -18.30 6.14
CA ILE A 302 9.52 -17.49 5.65
C ILE A 302 9.86 -17.79 4.17
N ASP A 303 9.24 -18.80 3.55
CA ASP A 303 9.78 -19.46 2.37
C ASP A 303 9.19 -19.08 1.00
N TYR A 304 8.10 -18.32 0.94
CA TYR A 304 7.58 -17.82 -0.35
C TYR A 304 7.27 -16.34 -0.20
N ILE A 305 8.27 -15.52 -0.51
CA ILE A 305 8.16 -14.06 -0.52
C ILE A 305 8.06 -13.65 -1.98
N ARG A 306 6.96 -12.96 -2.35
CA ARG A 306 6.90 -12.19 -3.60
C ARG A 306 8.14 -11.28 -3.70
N ARG A 307 9.05 -11.61 -4.61
CA ARG A 307 10.14 -10.71 -4.98
C ARG A 307 9.53 -9.43 -5.54
N PRO A 308 10.02 -8.24 -5.15
CA PRO A 308 9.58 -7.01 -5.78
C PRO A 308 9.78 -7.12 -7.29
N VAL A 309 8.78 -6.66 -8.02
CA VAL A 309 8.81 -6.77 -9.49
C VAL A 309 9.74 -5.70 -10.05
N THR A 310 9.80 -4.51 -9.43
CA THR A 310 10.87 -3.53 -9.65
C THR A 310 11.81 -3.51 -8.45
N ILE A 311 13.11 -3.56 -8.69
CA ILE A 311 14.16 -3.45 -7.68
C ILE A 311 15.11 -2.35 -8.12
N TRP A 312 15.38 -1.39 -7.26
CA TRP A 312 16.44 -0.42 -7.43
C TRP A 312 17.66 -0.82 -6.59
N ASN A 313 18.79 -1.05 -7.25
CA ASN A 313 20.08 -1.30 -6.63
C ASN A 313 20.76 0.02 -6.33
N SER A 314 20.80 0.38 -5.06
CA SER A 314 21.36 1.65 -4.60
C SER A 314 22.85 1.80 -4.85
N SER A 315 23.57 0.69 -5.07
CA SER A 315 25.03 0.70 -5.25
C SER A 315 25.45 0.88 -6.70
N THR A 316 24.61 0.48 -7.64
CA THR A 316 24.86 0.59 -9.09
C THR A 316 23.96 1.60 -9.77
N ASP A 317 22.96 2.13 -9.06
CA ASP A 317 21.86 2.95 -9.60
C ASP A 317 21.12 2.27 -10.76
N GLU A 318 21.11 0.94 -10.74
CA GLU A 318 20.40 0.10 -11.70
C GLU A 318 19.01 -0.22 -11.16
N ILE A 319 18.02 -0.07 -12.03
CA ILE A 319 16.64 -0.45 -11.79
C ILE A 319 16.36 -1.69 -12.61
N GLU A 320 16.10 -2.80 -11.90
CA GLU A 320 15.80 -4.10 -12.46
C GLU A 320 14.29 -4.37 -12.39
N LEU A 321 13.76 -4.88 -13.49
CA LEU A 321 12.43 -5.44 -13.61
C LEU A 321 12.54 -6.96 -13.63
N VAL A 322 12.02 -7.61 -12.60
CA VAL A 322 12.06 -9.06 -12.41
C VAL A 322 10.74 -9.67 -12.85
N GLY A 323 10.74 -10.28 -14.03
CA GLY A 323 9.59 -10.98 -14.59
C GLY A 323 9.31 -12.34 -13.94
N PRO A 324 8.13 -12.92 -14.26
CA PRO A 324 7.85 -14.32 -13.96
C PRO A 324 8.97 -15.22 -14.50
N LEU A 325 9.35 -16.26 -13.75
CA LEU A 325 10.43 -17.21 -14.10
C LEU A 325 11.86 -16.62 -14.08
N GLY A 326 12.06 -15.44 -13.49
CA GLY A 326 13.39 -14.88 -13.24
C GLY A 326 14.03 -14.18 -14.44
N GLN A 327 13.25 -13.87 -15.47
CA GLN A 327 13.69 -12.96 -16.54
C GLN A 327 13.93 -11.57 -15.94
N THR A 328 15.04 -10.93 -16.32
CA THR A 328 15.35 -9.58 -15.86
C THR A 328 15.52 -8.63 -17.05
N ALA A 329 15.01 -7.41 -16.91
CA ALA A 329 15.37 -6.26 -17.73
C ALA A 329 15.92 -5.19 -16.79
N SER A 330 16.89 -4.39 -17.22
CA SER A 330 17.43 -3.33 -16.37
C SER A 330 17.67 -2.03 -17.13
N ILE A 331 17.69 -0.93 -16.37
CA ILE A 331 17.97 0.42 -16.84
C ILE A 331 18.70 1.16 -15.73
N THR A 332 19.68 2.00 -16.06
CA THR A 332 20.33 2.89 -15.09
C THR A 332 19.56 4.19 -14.91
N ILE A 333 19.77 4.91 -13.80
CA ILE A 333 19.19 6.26 -13.62
C ILE A 333 19.62 7.22 -14.74
N ASP A 334 20.86 7.11 -15.25
CA ASP A 334 21.34 7.96 -16.34
C ASP A 334 20.59 7.69 -17.66
N GLU A 335 20.31 6.42 -17.96
CA GLU A 335 19.51 6.04 -19.12
C GLU A 335 18.05 6.46 -18.97
N LEU A 336 17.51 6.38 -17.75
CA LEU A 336 16.17 6.88 -17.41
C LEU A 336 16.08 8.39 -17.67
N ASN A 337 17.07 9.16 -17.21
CA ASN A 337 17.18 10.60 -17.45
C ASN A 337 17.34 10.92 -18.95
N ALA A 338 17.97 10.03 -19.72
CA ALA A 338 18.05 10.12 -21.18
C ALA A 338 16.74 9.75 -21.91
N GLY A 339 15.68 9.40 -21.17
CA GLY A 339 14.36 9.06 -21.71
C GLY A 339 14.21 7.60 -22.14
N ALA A 340 15.13 6.72 -21.76
CA ALA A 340 14.97 5.29 -21.97
C ALA A 340 13.85 4.73 -21.07
N GLN A 341 13.20 3.67 -21.53
CA GLN A 341 12.08 3.05 -20.84
C GLN A 341 12.39 1.60 -20.50
N LEU A 342 12.05 1.19 -19.27
CA LEU A 342 12.17 -0.18 -18.84
C LEU A 342 11.02 -1.00 -19.43
N ARG A 343 11.33 -1.96 -20.29
CA ARG A 343 10.33 -2.85 -20.91
C ARG A 343 10.75 -4.30 -20.76
N MET A 344 9.90 -5.10 -20.11
CA MET A 344 9.96 -6.55 -20.32
C MET A 344 9.55 -6.82 -21.77
N GLY A 345 10.39 -7.52 -22.52
CA GLY A 345 9.98 -8.03 -23.83
C GLY A 345 8.63 -8.72 -23.67
N MET A 346 7.61 -8.29 -24.43
CA MET A 346 6.34 -8.98 -24.43
C MET A 346 6.62 -10.45 -24.72
N LEU A 347 6.35 -11.33 -23.76
CA LEU A 347 6.17 -12.74 -24.03
C LEU A 347 5.07 -12.80 -25.09
N GLN A 348 5.46 -12.93 -26.35
CA GLN A 348 4.55 -13.44 -27.36
C GLN A 348 4.17 -14.82 -26.85
N SER A 349 2.94 -14.95 -26.35
CA SER A 349 2.33 -16.23 -26.08
C SER A 349 2.26 -16.97 -27.40
N HIS A 350 3.25 -17.82 -27.64
CA HIS A 350 3.17 -18.85 -28.66
C HIS A 350 2.55 -20.08 -28.02
N VAL A 351 1.40 -20.44 -28.63
CA VAL A 351 0.57 -21.64 -28.52
C VAL A 351 -0.51 -21.60 -27.44
#